data_AF-A0A0Q4V569-F1
#
_entry.id   AF-A0A0Q4V569-F1
#
_cell.length_a   1.000
_cell.length_b   1.000
_cell.length_c   1.000
_cell.angle_alpha   90.00
_cell.angle_beta   90.00
_cell.angle_gamma   90.00
#
_symmetry.space_group_name_H-M   'P 1'
#
loop_
_entity.id
_entity.type
_entity.pdbx_description
1 polymer ?
#
loop_
_entity_poly.entity_id
_entity_poly.type
_entity_poly.pdbx_seq_one_letter_code
_entity_poly.pdbx_strand_id
1 'polypeptide(L)'
;MFVVRNRWAKAGLVVAVFVVVSIIGRALGFVPGPTGAIVVAVLHCLGVLALTRVFRGPEESDAPRPGWRMTATSGWSSGLGTLWLVSAFLGVVTAVTGPLLGTSADTAASMGISTPAYFVVLAVEIVGQVVLLVLFVRSGRRLRALAQTAPARPTGAGPRLPS
;
A
#
# COMPACT_ATOMS: atom_id res chain seq x y z
N MET A 1 9.83 19.14 4.28
CA MET A 1 9.12 17.89 3.92
C MET A 1 8.83 17.15 5.22
N PHE A 2 7.58 16.81 5.52
CA PHE A 2 7.23 16.08 6.75
C PHE A 2 7.75 14.64 6.67
N VAL A 3 8.22 14.06 7.78
CA VAL A 3 8.81 12.72 7.82
C VAL A 3 8.23 11.94 8.99
N VAL A 4 7.81 10.69 8.73
CA VAL A 4 7.23 9.81 9.76
C VAL A 4 8.13 8.61 9.99
N ARG A 5 8.66 8.48 11.21
CA ARG A 5 9.55 7.39 11.62
C ARG A 5 8.86 6.33 12.49
N ASN A 6 7.93 6.74 13.35
CA ASN A 6 7.18 5.86 14.26
C ASN A 6 6.33 4.82 13.49
N ARG A 7 6.49 3.53 13.83
CA ARG A 7 5.77 2.40 13.22
C ARG A 7 4.24 2.49 13.35
N TRP A 8 3.75 2.97 14.49
CA TRP A 8 2.32 3.11 14.76
C TRP A 8 1.72 4.30 14.00
N ALA A 9 2.47 5.41 13.89
CA ALA A 9 2.06 6.56 13.10
C ALA A 9 1.97 6.20 11.59
N LYS A 10 2.86 5.34 11.09
CA LYS A 10 2.80 4.85 9.70
C LYS A 10 1.56 4.00 9.44
N ALA A 11 1.28 3.03 10.31
CA ALA A 11 0.07 2.22 10.23
C ALA A 11 -1.19 3.09 10.30
N GLY A 12 -1.22 4.02 11.26
CA GLY A 12 -2.30 5.00 11.41
C GLY A 12 -2.48 5.86 10.16
N LEU A 13 -1.41 6.29 9.50
CA LEU A 13 -1.48 7.07 8.25
C LEU A 13 -2.01 6.26 7.07
N VAL A 14 -1.63 4.98 6.94
CA VAL A 14 -2.21 4.10 5.91
C VAL A 14 -3.72 4.01 6.10
N VAL A 15 -4.17 3.70 7.32
CA VAL A 15 -5.60 3.65 7.66
C VAL A 15 -6.27 5.01 7.44
N ALA A 16 -5.62 6.10 7.86
CA ALA A 16 -6.14 7.45 7.67
C ALA A 16 -6.31 7.80 6.19
N VAL A 17 -5.42 7.39 5.29
CA VAL A 17 -5.62 7.60 3.84
C VAL A 17 -6.86 6.87 3.35
N PHE A 18 -7.08 5.62 3.78
CA PHE A 18 -8.29 4.90 3.42
C PHE A 18 -9.56 5.62 3.91
N VAL A 19 -9.56 6.03 5.18
CA VAL A 19 -10.70 6.70 5.82
C VAL A 19 -10.95 8.07 5.20
N VAL A 20 -9.92 8.92 5.09
CA VAL A 20 -10.02 10.29 4.58
C VAL A 20 -10.43 10.30 3.11
N VAL A 21 -9.82 9.48 2.26
CA VAL A 21 -10.21 9.40 0.85
C VAL A 21 -11.65 8.89 0.72
N SER A 22 -12.08 7.96 1.58
CA SER A 22 -13.47 7.47 1.58
C SER A 22 -14.46 8.55 2.04
N ILE A 23 -14.13 9.31 3.09
CA ILE A 23 -14.96 10.40 3.60
C ILE A 23 -15.03 11.52 2.57
N ILE A 24 -13.90 11.94 1.99
CA ILE A 24 -13.85 12.99 0.96
C ILE A 24 -14.62 12.55 -0.28
N GLY A 25 -14.46 11.29 -0.72
CA GLY A 25 -15.23 10.75 -1.85
C GLY A 25 -16.73 10.84 -1.63
N ARG A 26 -17.20 10.51 -0.41
CA ARG A 26 -18.62 10.64 -0.02
C ARG A 26 -19.06 12.10 0.12
N ALA A 27 -18.25 12.96 0.73
CA ALA A 27 -18.58 14.35 1.03
C ALA A 27 -18.59 15.26 -0.20
N LEU A 28 -17.70 15.03 -1.16
CA LEU A 28 -17.65 15.77 -2.43
C LEU A 28 -18.72 15.33 -3.42
N GLY A 29 -19.57 14.37 -3.04
CA GLY A 29 -20.56 13.82 -3.96
C GLY A 29 -19.90 13.24 -5.21
N PHE A 30 -18.74 12.58 -5.08
CA PHE A 30 -18.21 11.64 -6.10
C PHE A 30 -19.12 10.39 -6.16
N VAL A 31 -20.35 10.70 -6.53
CA VAL A 31 -21.39 10.05 -7.31
C VAL A 31 -21.71 8.58 -7.01
N PRO A 32 -22.97 8.25 -6.69
CA PRO A 32 -23.47 6.89 -6.89
C PRO A 32 -23.30 6.49 -8.36
N GLY A 33 -22.35 5.60 -8.62
CA GLY A 33 -21.99 5.20 -9.98
C GLY A 33 -20.59 4.59 -10.05
N PRO A 34 -20.30 3.78 -11.07
CA PRO A 34 -19.00 3.13 -11.23
C PRO A 34 -17.83 4.12 -11.32
N THR A 35 -18.03 5.27 -11.97
CA THR A 35 -16.97 6.27 -12.17
C THR A 35 -16.49 6.89 -10.86
N GLY A 36 -17.40 7.23 -9.94
CA GLY A 36 -17.04 7.78 -8.63
C GLY A 36 -16.22 6.79 -7.80
N ALA A 37 -16.66 5.53 -7.77
CA ALA A 37 -15.96 4.46 -7.06
C ALA A 37 -14.57 4.16 -7.64
N ILE A 38 -14.41 4.21 -8.97
CA ILE A 38 -13.11 4.07 -9.63
C ILE A 38 -12.17 5.21 -9.23
N VAL A 39 -12.66 6.47 -9.25
CA VAL A 39 -11.85 7.62 -8.84
C VAL A 39 -11.38 7.46 -7.39
N VAL A 40 -12.26 7.04 -6.49
CA VAL A 40 -11.91 6.78 -5.08
C VAL A 40 -10.83 5.68 -4.97
N ALA A 41 -10.99 4.56 -5.67
CA ALA A 41 -10.00 3.47 -5.66
C ALA A 41 -8.62 3.92 -6.19
N VAL A 42 -8.60 4.73 -7.25
CA VAL A 42 -7.36 5.32 -7.79
C VAL A 42 -6.73 6.27 -6.76
N LEU A 43 -7.53 7.13 -6.11
CA LEU A 43 -7.05 8.04 -5.08
C LEU A 43 -6.48 7.30 -3.87
N HIS A 44 -7.03 6.16 -3.48
CA HIS A 44 -6.44 5.30 -2.45
C HIS A 44 -5.06 4.81 -2.87
N CYS A 45 -4.93 4.29 -4.09
CA CYS A 45 -3.65 3.81 -4.61
C CYS A 45 -2.61 4.94 -4.65
N LEU A 46 -2.99 6.12 -5.15
CA LEU A 46 -2.12 7.30 -5.19
C LEU A 46 -1.75 7.80 -3.80
N GLY A 47 -2.70 7.82 -2.87
CA GLY A 47 -2.48 8.20 -1.47
C GLY A 47 -1.47 7.29 -0.78
N VAL A 48 -1.58 5.97 -0.99
CA VAL A 48 -0.60 4.99 -0.49
C VAL A 48 0.77 5.22 -1.12
N LEU A 49 0.84 5.42 -2.44
CA LEU A 49 2.11 5.71 -3.12
C LEU A 49 2.76 6.98 -2.57
N ALA A 50 1.98 8.04 -2.33
CA ALA A 50 2.48 9.27 -1.73
C ALA A 50 2.98 9.05 -0.29
N LEU A 51 2.21 8.35 0.56
CA LEU A 51 2.59 8.05 1.95
C LEU A 51 3.91 7.32 2.05
N THR A 52 4.16 6.36 1.15
CA THR A 52 5.37 5.55 1.19
C THR A 52 6.65 6.37 0.99
N ARG A 53 6.54 7.55 0.34
CA ARG A 53 7.64 8.51 0.21
C ARG A 53 7.93 9.29 1.50
N VAL A 54 6.94 9.42 2.37
CA VAL A 54 7.02 10.12 3.68
C VAL A 54 7.54 9.18 4.78
N PHE A 55 7.32 7.87 4.64
CA PHE A 55 7.71 6.87 5.62
C PHE A 55 9.22 6.61 5.59
N ARG A 56 9.97 7.15 6.55
CA ARG A 56 11.44 6.97 6.67
C ARG A 56 11.83 6.00 7.78
N GLY A 57 12.96 5.32 7.62
CA GLY A 57 13.60 4.57 8.71
C GLY A 57 14.20 5.50 9.77
N PRO A 58 14.54 4.99 10.97
CA PRO A 58 15.19 5.79 12.02
C PRO A 58 16.50 6.42 11.56
N GLU A 59 17.30 5.68 10.79
CA GLU A 59 18.64 6.05 10.32
C GLU A 59 18.68 6.44 8.83
N GLU A 60 17.51 6.75 8.24
CA GLU A 60 17.43 7.02 6.81
C GLU A 60 17.46 8.52 6.52
N SER A 61 18.30 8.92 5.57
CA SER A 61 18.38 10.29 5.07
C SER A 61 17.04 10.79 4.52
N ASP A 62 16.80 12.10 4.67
CA ASP A 62 15.62 12.79 4.14
C ASP A 62 15.75 13.12 2.64
N ALA A 63 16.89 12.78 2.02
CA ALA A 63 17.11 12.95 0.59
C ALA A 63 16.02 12.26 -0.26
N PRO A 64 15.72 12.77 -1.48
CA PRO A 64 14.74 12.16 -2.38
C PRO A 64 15.02 10.67 -2.63
N ARG A 65 14.01 9.82 -2.44
CA ARG A 65 14.16 8.38 -2.71
C ARG A 65 14.11 8.09 -4.21
N PRO A 66 14.90 7.11 -4.70
CA PRO A 66 14.72 6.56 -6.04
C PRO A 66 13.29 6.09 -6.27
N GLY A 67 12.76 6.28 -7.48
CA GLY A 67 11.35 5.97 -7.80
C GLY A 67 10.95 4.50 -7.62
N TRP A 68 11.93 3.59 -7.60
CA TRP A 68 11.70 2.16 -7.35
C TRP A 68 11.59 1.80 -5.86
N ARG A 69 12.09 2.65 -4.95
CA ARG A 69 12.18 2.37 -3.51
C ARG A 69 10.93 2.86 -2.80
N MET A 70 10.02 1.91 -2.52
CA MET A 70 8.76 2.20 -1.85
C MET A 70 8.94 2.37 -0.34
N THR A 71 9.79 1.56 0.31
CA THR A 71 9.96 1.62 1.77
C THR A 71 11.41 1.79 2.21
N ALA A 72 11.57 2.12 3.49
CA ALA A 72 12.86 2.23 4.15
C ALA A 72 13.62 0.89 4.17
N THR A 73 12.93 -0.19 4.54
CA THR A 73 13.52 -1.52 4.73
C THR A 73 12.75 -2.58 3.97
N SER A 74 13.41 -3.71 3.72
CA SER A 74 12.81 -4.90 3.11
C SER A 74 11.67 -5.47 3.95
N GLY A 75 11.77 -5.44 5.28
CA GLY A 75 10.72 -5.89 6.19
C GLY A 75 9.41 -5.12 6.02
N TRP A 76 9.49 -3.78 5.90
CA TRP A 76 8.30 -2.96 5.62
C TRP A 76 7.70 -3.22 4.23
N SER A 77 8.56 -3.39 3.22
CA SER A 77 8.10 -3.80 1.88
C SER A 77 7.39 -5.15 1.91
N SER A 78 7.88 -6.11 2.70
CA SER A 78 7.22 -7.41 2.88
C SER A 78 5.90 -7.29 3.62
N GLY A 79 5.84 -6.55 4.73
CA GLY A 79 4.59 -6.38 5.48
C GLY A 79 3.48 -5.70 4.67
N LEU A 80 3.81 -4.62 3.96
CA LEU A 80 2.86 -3.95 3.07
C LEU A 80 2.52 -4.83 1.85
N GLY A 81 3.50 -5.54 1.29
CA GLY A 81 3.24 -6.52 0.23
C GLY A 81 2.24 -7.58 0.67
N THR A 82 2.40 -8.17 1.86
CA THR A 82 1.46 -9.15 2.41
C THR A 82 0.07 -8.55 2.60
N LEU A 83 -0.03 -7.31 3.09
CA LEU A 83 -1.32 -6.62 3.22
C LEU A 83 -2.04 -6.54 1.87
N TRP A 84 -1.35 -6.08 0.82
CA TRP A 84 -1.94 -5.97 -0.52
C TRP A 84 -2.27 -7.33 -1.14
N LEU A 85 -1.47 -8.37 -0.86
CA LEU A 85 -1.77 -9.73 -1.27
C LEU A 85 -3.08 -10.22 -0.64
N VAL A 86 -3.22 -10.03 0.67
CA VAL A 86 -4.43 -10.43 1.40
C VAL A 86 -5.65 -9.66 0.90
N SER A 87 -5.52 -8.34 0.69
CA SER A 87 -6.59 -7.53 0.14
C SER A 87 -7.01 -7.99 -1.26
N ALA A 88 -6.05 -8.22 -2.17
CA ALA A 88 -6.33 -8.67 -3.53
C ALA A 88 -7.00 -10.05 -3.53
N PHE A 89 -6.52 -10.95 -2.68
CA PHE A 89 -7.12 -12.27 -2.50
C PHE A 89 -8.56 -12.16 -2.00
N LEU A 90 -8.81 -11.33 -0.99
CA LEU A 90 -10.17 -11.11 -0.47
C LEU A 90 -11.09 -10.50 -1.53
N GLY A 91 -10.59 -9.59 -2.36
CA GLY A 91 -11.33 -9.04 -3.50
C GLY A 91 -11.71 -10.13 -4.50
N VAL A 92 -10.78 -11.03 -4.86
CA VAL A 92 -11.05 -12.18 -5.74
C VAL A 92 -12.07 -13.14 -5.12
N VAL A 93 -11.93 -13.48 -3.83
CA VAL A 93 -12.90 -14.32 -3.13
C VAL A 93 -14.28 -13.68 -3.19
N THR A 94 -14.39 -12.38 -2.89
CA THR A 94 -15.64 -11.63 -2.95
C THR A 94 -16.24 -11.63 -4.37
N ALA A 95 -15.41 -11.52 -5.40
CA ALA A 95 -15.86 -11.56 -6.79
C ALA A 95 -16.46 -12.92 -7.17
N VAL A 96 -15.94 -14.01 -6.62
CA VAL A 96 -16.38 -15.38 -6.93
C VAL A 96 -17.55 -15.82 -6.05
N THR A 97 -17.50 -15.55 -4.75
CA THR A 97 -18.52 -16.00 -3.78
C THR A 97 -19.70 -15.03 -3.69
N GLY A 98 -19.51 -13.75 -3.98
CA GLY A 98 -20.56 -12.73 -3.92
C GLY A 98 -21.77 -12.97 -4.83
N PRO A 99 -21.59 -13.44 -6.09
CA PRO A 99 -22.71 -13.91 -6.91
C PRO A 99 -23.43 -15.13 -6.30
N LEU A 100 -22.66 -16.10 -5.81
CA LEU A 100 -23.18 -17.38 -5.30
C LEU A 100 -24.02 -17.20 -4.03
N LEU A 101 -23.64 -16.22 -3.19
CA LEU A 101 -24.31 -15.92 -1.93
C LEU A 101 -25.35 -14.79 -2.04
N GLY A 102 -25.57 -14.23 -3.23
CA GLY A 102 -26.48 -13.09 -3.45
C GLY A 102 -25.98 -11.74 -2.93
N THR A 103 -24.89 -11.70 -2.15
CA THR A 103 -24.39 -10.48 -1.48
C THR A 103 -23.87 -9.40 -2.43
N SER A 104 -23.51 -9.77 -3.66
CA SER A 104 -23.09 -8.81 -4.69
C SER A 104 -24.22 -7.85 -5.09
N ALA A 105 -25.47 -8.30 -5.11
CA ALA A 105 -26.62 -7.45 -5.41
C ALA A 105 -26.92 -6.48 -4.26
N ASP A 106 -26.89 -6.97 -3.02
CA ASP A 106 -27.11 -6.15 -1.83
C ASP A 106 -26.04 -5.06 -1.68
N THR A 107 -24.78 -5.42 -1.92
CA THR A 107 -23.65 -4.48 -1.87
C THR A 107 -23.78 -3.44 -2.98
N ALA A 108 -24.07 -3.85 -4.21
CA ALA A 108 -24.28 -2.93 -5.32
C ALA A 108 -25.44 -1.96 -5.05
N ALA A 109 -26.54 -2.45 -4.49
CA ALA A 109 -27.69 -1.63 -4.09
C ALA A 109 -27.31 -0.63 -2.99
N SER A 110 -26.54 -1.04 -1.98
CA SER A 110 -26.05 -0.15 -0.91
C SER A 110 -25.15 0.98 -1.42
N MET A 111 -24.49 0.74 -2.56
CA MET A 111 -23.64 1.70 -3.26
C MET A 111 -24.40 2.53 -4.30
N GLY A 112 -25.69 2.24 -4.54
CA GLY A 112 -26.50 2.90 -5.56
C GLY A 112 -26.05 2.60 -6.99
N ILE A 113 -25.48 1.42 -7.25
CA ILE A 113 -24.97 1.00 -8.57
C ILE A 113 -25.57 -0.33 -9.02
N SER A 114 -25.50 -0.61 -10.32
CA SER A 114 -25.87 -1.92 -10.85
C SER A 114 -24.86 -3.01 -10.46
N THR A 115 -25.31 -4.25 -10.36
CA THR A 115 -24.43 -5.40 -10.07
C THR A 115 -23.27 -5.55 -11.07
N PRO A 116 -23.45 -5.38 -12.40
CA PRO A 116 -22.31 -5.35 -13.33
C PRO A 116 -21.32 -4.22 -13.05
N ALA A 117 -21.81 -3.02 -12.72
CA ALA A 117 -20.95 -1.89 -12.36
C ALA A 117 -20.14 -2.14 -11.09
N TYR A 118 -20.72 -2.85 -10.11
CA TYR A 118 -20.01 -3.29 -8.91
C TYR A 118 -18.81 -4.19 -9.25
N PHE A 119 -18.97 -5.16 -10.16
CA PHE A 119 -17.85 -6.02 -10.58
C PHE A 119 -16.74 -5.26 -11.31
N VAL A 120 -17.08 -4.21 -12.07
CA VAL A 120 -16.07 -3.33 -12.69
C VAL A 120 -15.25 -2.60 -11.63
N VAL A 121 -15.92 -2.02 -10.62
CA VAL A 121 -15.25 -1.34 -9.50
C VAL A 121 -14.35 -2.31 -8.75
N LEU A 122 -14.86 -3.50 -8.42
CA LEU A 122 -14.12 -4.53 -7.72
C LEU A 122 -12.88 -4.99 -8.52
N ALA A 123 -13.03 -5.15 -9.84
CA ALA A 123 -11.90 -5.50 -10.71
C ALA A 123 -10.82 -4.42 -10.72
N VAL A 124 -11.20 -3.14 -10.81
CA VAL A 124 -10.24 -2.01 -10.73
C VAL A 124 -9.52 -1.99 -9.39
N GLU A 125 -10.23 -2.23 -8.30
CA GLU A 125 -9.65 -2.29 -6.96
C GLU A 125 -8.63 -3.44 -6.84
N ILE A 126 -9.00 -4.65 -7.28
CA ILE A 126 -8.09 -5.81 -7.30
C ILE A 126 -6.84 -5.50 -8.12
N VAL A 127 -6.99 -4.90 -9.31
CA VAL A 127 -5.85 -4.51 -10.16
C VAL A 127 -4.95 -3.51 -9.42
N GLY A 128 -5.52 -2.48 -8.78
CA GLY A 128 -4.77 -1.51 -7.99
C GLY A 128 -3.98 -2.17 -6.85
N GLN A 129 -4.61 -3.08 -6.12
CA GLN A 129 -3.97 -3.85 -5.03
C GLN A 129 -2.85 -4.76 -5.56
N VAL A 130 -3.05 -5.42 -6.70
CA VAL A 130 -2.01 -6.24 -7.36
C VAL A 130 -0.83 -5.38 -7.82
N VAL A 131 -1.09 -4.19 -8.39
CA VAL A 131 -0.02 -3.25 -8.76
C VAL A 131 0.79 -2.84 -7.54
N LEU A 132 0.13 -2.45 -6.45
CA LEU A 132 0.80 -2.11 -5.19
C LEU A 132 1.62 -3.30 -4.67
N LEU A 133 1.04 -4.50 -4.60
CA LEU A 133 1.72 -5.74 -4.25
C LEU A 133 3.03 -5.91 -5.04
N VAL A 134 2.96 -5.85 -6.37
CA VAL A 134 4.13 -6.03 -7.24
C VAL A 134 5.21 -4.99 -6.94
N LEU A 135 4.81 -3.72 -6.77
CA LEU A 135 5.72 -2.64 -6.44
C LEU A 135 6.43 -2.86 -5.10
N PHE A 136 5.70 -3.26 -4.06
CA PHE A 136 6.26 -3.54 -2.74
C PHE A 136 7.15 -4.78 -2.74
N VAL A 137 6.77 -5.86 -3.43
CA VAL A 137 7.61 -7.06 -3.58
C VAL A 137 8.90 -6.73 -4.32
N ARG A 138 8.82 -5.98 -5.43
CA ARG A 138 10.00 -5.56 -6.21
C ARG A 138 10.92 -4.65 -5.39
N SER A 139 10.36 -3.70 -4.67
CA SER A 139 11.09 -2.84 -3.72
C SER A 139 11.80 -3.68 -2.65
N GLY A 140 11.08 -4.60 -2.02
CA GLY A 140 11.63 -5.48 -0.97
C GLY A 140 12.77 -6.37 -1.47
N ARG A 141 12.62 -6.99 -2.66
CA ARG A 141 13.67 -7.81 -3.27
C ARG A 141 14.95 -7.00 -3.54
N ARG A 142 14.81 -5.79 -4.10
CA ARG A 142 15.95 -4.90 -4.33
C ARG A 142 16.64 -4.47 -3.03
N LEU A 143 15.87 -4.15 -2.00
CA LEU A 143 16.43 -3.80 -0.69
C LEU A 143 17.18 -4.96 -0.04
N ARG A 144 16.70 -6.20 -0.19
CA ARG A 144 17.43 -7.39 0.29
C ARG A 144 18.74 -7.59 -0.46
N ALA A 145 18.72 -7.45 -1.78
CA ALA A 145 19.93 -7.58 -2.61
C ALA A 145 20.99 -6.51 -2.25
N LEU A 146 20.56 -5.27 -1.98
CA LEU A 146 21.46 -4.20 -1.53
C LEU A 146 22.02 -4.45 -0.13
N ALA A 147 21.22 -5.00 0.79
CA ALA A 147 21.70 -5.35 2.12
C ALA A 147 22.74 -6.49 2.10
N GLN A 148 22.61 -7.42 1.15
CA GLN A 148 23.55 -8.54 0.97
C GLN A 148 24.88 -8.13 0.33
N THR A 149 24.89 -7.04 -0.43
CA THR A 149 26.09 -6.52 -1.12
C THR A 149 26.83 -5.46 -0.31
N ALA A 150 26.27 -5.02 0.82
CA ALA A 150 26.94 -4.08 1.72
C ALA A 150 28.13 -4.79 2.40
N PRO A 151 29.36 -4.23 2.30
CA PRO A 151 30.52 -4.83 2.95
C PRO A 151 30.28 -4.92 4.46
N ALA A 152 30.71 -6.03 5.06
CA ALA A 152 30.67 -6.22 6.51
C ALA A 152 31.34 -4.99 7.16
N ARG A 153 30.59 -4.25 7.97
CA ARG A 153 31.12 -3.13 8.75
C ARG A 153 32.35 -3.66 9.49
N PRO A 154 33.56 -3.09 9.29
CA PRO A 154 34.73 -3.56 10.01
C PRO A 154 34.45 -3.42 11.50
N THR A 155 34.23 -4.55 12.15
CA THR A 155 34.24 -4.65 13.61
C THR A 155 35.63 -4.24 14.02
N GLY A 156 35.77 -3.05 14.62
CA GLY A 156 37.05 -2.49 15.02
C GLY A 156 37.80 -3.44 15.94
N ALA A 157 38.66 -4.27 15.37
CA ALA A 157 39.85 -4.76 16.03
C ALA A 157 40.87 -3.62 15.96
N GLY A 158 40.76 -2.66 16.89
CA GLY A 158 41.83 -1.70 17.12
C GLY A 158 43.08 -2.46 17.59
N PRO A 159 44.26 -2.21 17.01
CA PRO A 159 45.49 -2.81 17.49
C PRO A 159 45.74 -2.34 18.94
N ARG A 160 45.76 -3.27 19.89
CA ARG A 160 46.28 -2.99 21.23
C ARG A 160 47.78 -2.76 21.07
N LEU A 161 48.21 -1.52 21.27
CA LEU A 161 49.64 -1.21 21.40
C LEU A 161 50.15 -1.84 22.70
N PRO A 162 51.29 -2.56 22.68
CA PRO A 162 51.95 -2.99 23.90
C PRO A 162 52.54 -1.78 24.62
N SER A 163 52.18 -1.65 25.90
CA SER A 163 52.82 -0.76 26.89
C SER A 163 54.21 -1.24 27.26
#